data_AF-A0A8J4WZW4-F1
#
_entry.id   AF-A0A8J4WZW4-F1
#
_cell.length_a   1.000
_cell.length_b   1.000
_cell.length_c   1.000
_cell.angle_alpha   90.00
_cell.angle_beta   90.00
_cell.angle_gamma   90.00
#
_symmetry.space_group_name_H-M   'P 1'
#
loop_
_entity.id
_entity.type
_entity.pdbx_description
1 polymer ?
#
loop_
_entity_poly.entity_id
_entity_poly.type
_entity_poly.pdbx_seq_one_letter_code
_entity_poly.pdbx_strand_id
1 'polypeptide(L)'
;MSMVNVMYQTSLRQFLGIFDLSMARSTKSPITQKRIGNIIEYLTFEVYRYTARGFYEVDKFTFTVLLTLKIAMNMGLVKSEEFQVFIKGKSMFFFLKIGTLIITGQF
;
A
#
# COMPACT_ATOMS: atom_id res chain seq x y z
N MET A 1 -5.25 5.19 -6.95
CA MET A 1 -4.60 6.50 -7.19
C MET A 1 -5.23 7.28 -8.34
N SER A 2 -6.04 6.70 -9.22
CA SER A 2 -6.79 7.45 -10.26
C SER A 2 -7.72 8.53 -9.71
N MET A 3 -8.23 8.35 -8.49
CA MET A 3 -9.03 9.35 -7.75
C MET A 3 -8.21 10.55 -7.26
N VAL A 4 -6.88 10.44 -7.21
CA VAL A 4 -5.98 11.52 -6.76
C VAL A 4 -5.59 12.40 -7.94
N ASN A 5 -5.26 11.79 -9.09
CA ASN A 5 -4.99 12.51 -10.33
C ASN A 5 -5.28 11.60 -11.54
N VAL A 6 -5.89 12.17 -12.59
CA VAL A 6 -6.16 11.45 -13.85
C VAL A 6 -4.86 10.96 -14.51
N MET A 7 -3.75 11.67 -14.31
CA MET A 7 -2.41 11.31 -14.81
C MET A 7 -1.86 10.02 -14.19
N TYR A 8 -2.40 9.57 -13.06
CA TYR A 8 -1.98 8.36 -12.36
C TYR A 8 -2.70 7.10 -12.84
N GLN A 9 -3.48 7.18 -13.92
CA GLN A 9 -4.08 6.01 -14.55
C GLN A 9 -3.01 5.12 -15.17
N THR A 10 -3.08 3.83 -14.86
CA THR A 10 -2.31 2.79 -15.52
C THR A 10 -3.29 1.84 -16.20
N SER A 11 -2.96 1.37 -17.39
CA SER A 11 -3.78 0.39 -18.10
C SER A 11 -3.46 -1.02 -17.62
N LEU A 12 -4.46 -1.91 -17.62
CA LEU A 12 -4.25 -3.32 -17.31
C LEU A 12 -3.23 -3.97 -18.24
N ARG A 13 -3.19 -3.56 -19.52
CA ARG A 13 -2.21 -4.03 -20.50
C ARG A 13 -0.77 -3.70 -20.10
N GLN A 14 -0.51 -2.50 -19.56
CA GLN A 14 0.82 -2.14 -19.07
C GLN A 14 1.20 -3.00 -17.85
N PHE A 15 0.25 -3.25 -16.95
CA PHE A 15 0.49 -4.13 -15.81
C PHE A 15 0.83 -5.56 -16.24
N LEU A 16 0.11 -6.12 -17.22
CA LEU A 16 0.41 -7.45 -17.78
C LEU A 16 1.82 -7.50 -18.40
N GLY A 17 2.26 -6.45 -19.08
CA GLY A 17 3.64 -6.38 -19.59
C GLY A 17 4.69 -6.42 -18.48
N ILE A 18 4.43 -5.76 -17.35
CA ILE A 18 5.32 -5.80 -16.17
C ILE A 18 5.27 -7.18 -15.50
N PHE A 19 4.10 -7.82 -15.49
CA PHE A 19 3.92 -9.17 -14.96
C PHE A 19 4.75 -10.21 -15.75
N ASP A 20 4.66 -10.19 -17.08
CA ASP A 20 5.45 -11.06 -17.95
C ASP A 20 6.95 -10.82 -17.78
N LEU A 21 7.35 -9.55 -17.69
CA LEU A 21 8.73 -9.16 -17.42
C LEU A 21 9.23 -9.70 -16.08
N SER A 22 8.38 -9.66 -15.06
CA SER A 22 8.69 -10.14 -13.71
C SER A 22 8.86 -11.67 -13.68
N MET A 23 8.02 -12.40 -14.41
CA MET A 23 8.18 -13.85 -14.57
C MET A 23 9.50 -14.23 -15.27
N ALA A 24 9.92 -13.43 -16.26
CA ALA A 24 11.15 -13.69 -17.02
C ALA A 24 12.43 -13.31 -16.25
N ARG A 25 12.40 -12.20 -15.48
CA ARG A 25 13.57 -11.62 -14.82
C ARG A 25 13.76 -12.04 -13.35
N SER A 26 12.73 -12.57 -12.71
CA SER A 26 12.82 -13.06 -11.32
C SER A 26 13.89 -14.13 -11.14
N THR A 27 14.39 -14.24 -9.92
CA THR A 27 15.39 -15.24 -9.52
C THR A 27 14.84 -16.65 -9.70
N LYS A 28 15.42 -17.40 -10.64
CA LYS A 28 15.02 -18.78 -10.94
C LYS A 28 15.35 -19.69 -9.75
N SER A 29 14.43 -20.59 -9.43
CA SER A 29 14.64 -21.61 -8.41
C SER A 29 14.05 -22.94 -8.89
N PRO A 30 14.72 -24.08 -8.62
CA PRO A 30 14.19 -25.40 -8.93
C PRO A 30 13.00 -25.77 -8.02
N ILE A 31 12.86 -25.11 -6.87
CA ILE A 31 11.74 -25.31 -5.95
C ILE A 31 10.60 -24.37 -6.35
N THR A 32 9.46 -24.93 -6.76
CA THR A 32 8.31 -24.17 -7.26
C THR A 32 7.83 -23.12 -6.26
N GLN A 33 7.67 -23.49 -4.98
CA GLN A 33 7.23 -22.56 -3.93
C GLN A 33 8.20 -21.38 -3.76
N LYS A 34 9.51 -21.65 -3.75
CA LYS A 34 10.53 -20.60 -3.63
C LYS A 34 10.55 -19.69 -4.87
N ARG A 35 10.35 -20.25 -6.06
CA ARG A 35 10.24 -19.49 -7.31
C ARG A 35 9.04 -18.54 -7.28
N ILE A 36 7.88 -19.00 -6.79
CA ILE A 36 6.68 -18.17 -6.66
C ILE A 36 6.96 -16.98 -5.72
N GLY A 37 7.60 -17.22 -4.57
CA GLY A 37 8.01 -16.16 -3.65
C GLY A 37 8.92 -15.11 -4.32
N ASN A 38 9.95 -15.57 -5.05
CA ASN A 38 10.87 -14.69 -5.77
C ASN A 38 10.17 -13.85 -6.85
N ILE A 39 9.18 -14.43 -7.56
CA ILE A 39 8.39 -13.71 -8.57
C ILE A 39 7.57 -12.62 -7.90
N ILE A 40 6.89 -12.92 -6.80
CA ILE A 40 6.05 -11.97 -6.06
C ILE A 40 6.89 -10.81 -5.55
N GLU A 41 8.06 -11.08 -4.97
CA GLU A 41 8.98 -10.06 -4.46
C GLU A 41 9.48 -9.16 -5.58
N TYR A 42 9.96 -9.74 -6.68
CA TYR A 42 10.43 -8.98 -7.85
C TYR A 42 9.31 -8.14 -8.47
N LEU A 43 8.12 -8.72 -8.66
CA LEU A 43 6.95 -8.04 -9.22
C LEU A 43 6.57 -6.84 -8.34
N THR A 44 6.54 -7.01 -7.03
CA THR A 44 6.17 -5.95 -6.08
C THR A 44 7.10 -4.76 -6.20
N PHE A 45 8.42 -5.01 -6.27
CA PHE A 45 9.42 -3.96 -6.45
C PHE A 45 9.33 -3.31 -7.83
N GLU A 46 9.18 -4.09 -8.90
CA GLU A 46 9.16 -3.56 -10.26
C GLU A 46 7.90 -2.71 -10.52
N VAL A 47 6.74 -3.13 -10.00
CA VAL A 47 5.50 -2.35 -10.03
C VAL A 47 5.67 -1.05 -9.26
N TYR A 48 6.21 -1.09 -8.03
CA TYR A 48 6.50 0.11 -7.25
C TYR A 48 7.39 1.09 -8.01
N ARG A 49 8.48 0.59 -8.61
CA ARG A 49 9.42 1.41 -9.39
C ARG A 49 8.77 1.97 -10.65
N TYR A 50 7.90 1.22 -11.31
CA TYR A 50 7.16 1.68 -12.48
C TYR A 50 6.18 2.80 -12.12
N THR A 51 5.39 2.63 -11.06
CA THR A 51 4.41 3.63 -10.63
C THR A 51 5.06 4.88 -10.04
N ALA A 52 6.12 4.72 -9.23
CA ALA A 52 6.83 5.84 -8.62
C ALA A 52 7.50 6.76 -9.65
N ARG A 53 7.84 6.26 -10.85
CA ARG A 53 8.33 7.09 -11.96
C ARG A 53 7.26 8.02 -12.53
N GLY A 54 5.99 7.63 -12.47
CA GLY A 54 4.87 8.42 -12.98
C GLY A 54 4.28 9.43 -11.97
N PHE A 55 4.74 9.43 -10.72
CA PHE A 55 4.17 10.26 -9.65
C PHE A 55 5.00 11.50 -9.34
N TYR A 56 4.32 12.58 -8.94
CA TYR A 56 4.96 13.73 -8.32
C TYR A 56 5.54 13.34 -6.95
N GLU A 57 6.64 13.98 -6.54
CA GLU A 57 7.37 13.61 -5.31
C GLU A 57 6.50 13.64 -4.06
N VAL A 58 5.55 14.56 -3.98
CA VAL A 58 4.60 14.72 -2.87
C VAL A 58 3.73 13.48 -2.69
N ASP A 59 3.33 12.83 -3.79
CA ASP A 59 2.41 11.68 -3.75
C ASP A 59 3.15 10.33 -3.62
N LYS A 60 4.46 10.30 -3.89
CA LYS A 60 5.28 9.09 -3.78
C LYS A 60 5.24 8.53 -2.36
N PHE A 61 5.38 9.38 -1.34
CA PHE A 61 5.38 8.93 0.06
C PHE A 61 4.06 8.28 0.46
N THR A 62 2.93 8.94 0.16
CA THR A 62 1.59 8.41 0.43
C THR A 62 1.36 7.08 -0.29
N PHE A 63 1.82 6.95 -1.54
CA PHE A 63 1.75 5.68 -2.26
C PHE A 63 2.56 4.56 -1.60
N THR A 64 3.81 4.84 -1.21
CA THR A 64 4.67 3.85 -0.55
C THR A 64 4.03 3.34 0.75
N VAL A 65 3.52 4.24 1.59
CA VAL A 65 2.84 3.88 2.84
C VAL A 65 1.60 3.03 2.57
N LEU A 66 0.75 3.44 1.61
CA LEU A 66 -0.45 2.68 1.26
C LEU A 66 -0.12 1.30 0.66
N LEU A 67 0.94 1.18 -0.14
CA LEU A 67 1.38 -0.09 -0.71
C LEU A 67 1.83 -1.04 0.39
N THR A 68 2.68 -0.58 1.30
CA THR A 68 3.16 -1.38 2.44
C THR A 68 2.02 -1.81 3.35
N LEU A 69 1.10 -0.91 3.68
CA LEU A 69 -0.07 -1.23 4.51
C LEU A 69 -0.97 -2.28 3.84
N LYS A 70 -1.22 -2.17 2.53
CA LYS A 70 -2.01 -3.19 1.80
C LYS A 70 -1.36 -4.57 1.84
N ILE A 71 -0.04 -4.65 1.68
CA ILE A 71 0.70 -5.91 1.75
C ILE A 71 0.62 -6.47 3.17
N ALA A 72 0.84 -5.64 4.19
CA ALA A 72 0.80 -6.05 5.59
C ALA A 72 -0.60 -6.53 6.04
N MET A 73 -1.66 -5.89 5.54
CA MET A 73 -3.04 -6.35 5.74
C MET A 73 -3.28 -7.72 5.10
N ASN A 74 -2.77 -7.96 3.89
CA ASN A 74 -2.90 -9.25 3.23
C ASN A 74 -2.11 -10.37 3.95
N MET A 75 -1.01 -10.02 4.62
CA MET A 75 -0.25 -10.94 5.48
C MET A 75 -0.89 -11.15 6.86
N GLY A 76 -1.98 -10.45 7.18
CA GLY A 76 -2.64 -10.52 8.49
C GLY A 76 -1.87 -9.83 9.63
N LEU A 77 -0.81 -9.06 9.31
CA LEU A 77 -0.01 -8.33 10.29
C LEU A 77 -0.71 -7.07 10.78
N VAL A 78 -1.64 -6.52 9.99
CA VAL A 78 -2.39 -5.31 10.32
C VAL A 78 -3.88 -5.60 10.22
N LYS A 79 -4.62 -5.33 11.30
CA LYS A 79 -6.08 -5.46 11.28
C LYS A 79 -6.71 -4.31 10.49
N SER A 80 -7.76 -4.62 9.73
CA SER A 80 -8.53 -3.60 9.00
C SER A 80 -9.05 -2.48 9.90
N GLU A 81 -9.31 -2.78 11.17
CA GLU A 81 -9.73 -1.82 12.19
C GLU A 81 -8.62 -0.81 12.52
N GLU A 82 -7.39 -1.27 12.73
CA GLU A 82 -6.22 -0.41 12.99
C GLU A 82 -5.91 0.47 11.78
N PHE A 83 -6.04 -0.07 10.56
CA PHE A 83 -5.92 0.69 9.33
C PHE A 83 -7.00 1.80 9.24
N GLN A 84 -8.25 1.50 9.60
CA GLN A 84 -9.33 2.50 9.63
C GLN A 84 -9.07 3.58 10.67
N VAL A 85 -8.53 3.25 11.84
CA VAL A 85 -8.12 4.22 12.87
C VAL A 85 -7.00 5.11 12.35
N PHE A 86 -5.98 4.54 11.71
CA PHE A 86 -4.86 5.27 11.13
C PHE A 86 -5.30 6.28 10.07
N ILE A 87 -6.18 5.87 9.14
CA ILE A 87 -6.70 6.74 8.09
C ILE A 87 -7.70 7.78 8.63
N LYS A 88 -8.54 7.42 9.60
CA LYS A 88 -9.54 8.32 10.17
C LYS A 88 -8.99 9.29 11.20
N GLY A 89 -7.78 9.07 11.74
CA GLY A 89 -6.91 9.95 12.55
C GLY A 89 -7.55 10.91 13.57
N LYS A 90 -8.46 11.77 13.14
CA LYS A 90 -9.23 12.75 13.92
C LYS A 90 -10.26 12.13 14.86
N SER A 91 -10.92 11.03 14.49
CA SER A 91 -12.03 10.51 15.31
C SER A 91 -11.57 10.02 16.67
N MET A 92 -10.37 9.46 16.79
CA MET A 92 -9.82 8.99 18.07
C MET A 92 -9.33 10.16 18.93
N PHE A 93 -8.66 11.17 18.37
CA PHE A 93 -8.28 12.35 19.15
C PHE A 93 -9.51 13.15 19.62
N PHE A 94 -10.58 13.17 18.82
CA PHE A 94 -11.87 13.76 19.21
C PHE A 94 -12.59 12.94 20.29
N PHE A 95 -12.59 11.60 20.18
CA PHE A 95 -13.19 10.72 21.21
C PHE A 95 -12.39 10.72 22.52
N LEU A 96 -11.06 10.78 22.45
CA LEU A 96 -10.21 10.90 23.63
C LEU A 96 -10.41 12.27 24.29
N LYS A 97 -10.50 13.36 23.50
CA LYS A 97 -10.72 14.71 24.03
C LYS A 97 -12.13 14.89 24.62
N ILE A 98 -13.16 14.29 24.02
CA ILE A 98 -14.51 14.21 24.60
C ILE A 98 -14.52 13.34 25.85
N GLY A 99 -13.89 12.17 25.81
CA GLY A 99 -13.77 11.28 26.97
C GLY A 99 -13.08 12.00 28.13
N THR A 100 -11.95 12.67 27.89
CA THR A 100 -11.25 13.47 28.91
C THR A 100 -12.08 14.66 29.37
N LEU A 101 -12.76 15.41 28.49
CA LEU A 101 -13.61 16.54 28.88
C LEU A 101 -14.76 16.11 29.82
N ILE A 102 -15.42 14.98 29.50
CA ILE A 102 -16.51 14.41 30.32
C ILE A 102 -15.97 13.98 31.69
N ILE A 103 -14.76 13.42 31.76
CA ILE A 103 -14.15 12.99 33.03
C ILE A 103 -13.64 14.19 33.84
N THR A 104 -13.17 15.28 33.20
CA THR A 104 -12.67 16.49 33.89
C THR A 104 -13.74 17.53 34.21
N GLY A 105 -15.01 17.31 33.83
CA GLY A 105 -16.12 18.20 34.19
C GLY A 105 -15.97 19.63 33.65
N GLN A 106 -15.25 19.82 32.55
CA GLN A 106 -15.09 21.12 31.90
C GLN A 106 -16.14 21.23 30.79
N PHE A 107 -17.38 21.56 31.16
CA PHE A 107 -18.39 22.10 30.26
C PHE A 107 -18.60 23.57 30.58
#